data_AF-A0A256YED4-F1
#
_entry.id   AF-A0A256YED4-F1
#
_cell.length_a   1.000
_cell.length_b   1.000
_cell.length_c   1.000
_cell.angle_alpha   90.00
_cell.angle_beta   90.00
_cell.angle_gamma   90.00
#
_symmetry.space_group_name_H-M   'P 1'
#
loop_
_entity.id
_entity.type
_entity.pdbx_description
1 polymer ?
#
loop_
_entity_poly.entity_id
_entity_poly.type
_entity_poly.pdbx_seq_one_letter_code
_entity_poly.pdbx_strand_id
1 'polypeptide(L)'
;MKFLFQLSGEHPDLPRAEIFAVLEGEGISFEGVYSRERFLVMDLDTEETDFVNRLAMTRKTARLIALSNNIRETGLKIAERISKEKTIAIRSRSHTLEEELGAELFVLGYHADLEKPDVEILCFGIDGKYLAGINIPMRRDFNSRRPQFRPFFHPTSMHPKLARVLVNLARVRK
;
A
#
# COMPACT_ATOMS: atom_id res chain seq x y z
N MET A 1 -6.16 -13.41 2.62
CA MET A 1 -6.31 -12.03 3.19
C MET A 1 -6.38 -11.00 2.07
N LYS A 2 -7.25 -9.99 2.16
CA LYS A 2 -7.31 -8.92 1.15
C LYS A 2 -6.19 -7.90 1.32
N PHE A 3 -5.45 -7.64 0.25
CA PHE A 3 -4.45 -6.59 0.17
C PHE A 3 -4.88 -5.52 -0.81
N LEU A 4 -4.50 -4.27 -0.51
CA LEU A 4 -4.65 -3.10 -1.36
C LEU A 4 -3.28 -2.55 -1.71
N PHE A 5 -2.99 -2.43 -3.00
CA PHE A 5 -1.78 -1.82 -3.53
C PHE A 5 -2.12 -0.55 -4.31
N GLN A 6 -1.49 0.56 -3.92
CA GLN A 6 -1.50 1.80 -4.70
C GLN A 6 -0.27 1.81 -5.62
N LEU A 7 -0.48 1.73 -6.93
CA LEU A 7 0.56 1.73 -7.95
C LEU A 7 1.14 3.14 -8.17
N SER A 8 2.41 3.20 -8.57
CA SER A 8 3.11 4.47 -8.83
C SER A 8 2.57 5.25 -10.02
N GLY A 9 2.14 4.56 -11.08
CA GLY A 9 1.77 5.17 -12.36
C GLY A 9 2.95 5.66 -13.18
N GLU A 10 4.18 5.23 -12.87
CA GLU A 10 5.39 5.57 -13.64
C GLU A 10 5.49 4.78 -14.96
N HIS A 11 4.78 3.66 -15.05
CA HIS A 11 4.68 2.84 -16.25
C HIS A 11 3.29 2.16 -16.26
N PRO A 12 2.66 1.93 -17.42
CA PRO A 12 1.35 1.28 -17.51
C PRO A 12 1.33 -0.13 -16.90
N ASP A 13 2.30 -0.98 -17.25
CA ASP A 13 2.24 -2.42 -16.91
C ASP A 13 3.22 -2.86 -15.80
N LEU A 14 4.44 -2.32 -15.78
CA LEU A 14 5.49 -2.74 -14.83
C LEU A 14 5.07 -2.79 -13.36
N PRO A 15 4.30 -1.82 -12.80
CA PRO A 15 3.91 -1.88 -11.40
C PRO A 15 3.05 -3.11 -11.06
N ARG A 16 2.18 -3.53 -11.99
CA ARG A 16 1.35 -4.73 -11.80
C ARG A 16 2.18 -6.00 -11.98
N ALA A 17 2.94 -6.06 -13.07
CA ALA A 17 3.81 -7.19 -13.37
C ALA A 17 4.82 -7.46 -12.23
N GLU A 18 5.37 -6.41 -11.62
CA GLU A 18 6.25 -6.54 -10.46
C GLU A 18 5.57 -7.19 -9.27
N ILE A 19 4.33 -6.79 -8.93
CA ILE A 19 3.60 -7.39 -7.80
C ILE A 19 3.40 -8.88 -8.05
N PHE A 20 2.91 -9.26 -9.23
CA PHE A 20 2.71 -10.67 -9.57
C PHE A 20 4.02 -11.46 -9.53
N ALA A 21 5.10 -10.93 -10.11
CA ALA A 21 6.39 -11.62 -10.12
C ALA A 21 6.99 -11.79 -8.73
N VAL A 22 6.81 -10.82 -7.82
CA VAL A 22 7.23 -10.97 -6.42
C VAL A 22 6.40 -12.04 -5.71
N LEU A 23 5.08 -12.02 -5.85
CA LEU A 23 4.20 -13.01 -5.22
C LEU A 23 4.52 -14.42 -5.71
N GLU A 24 4.66 -14.61 -7.03
CA GLU A 24 5.04 -15.88 -7.65
C GLU A 24 6.42 -16.36 -7.18
N GLY A 25 7.41 -15.45 -7.11
CA GLY A 25 8.76 -15.79 -6.64
C GLY A 25 8.85 -16.16 -5.16
N GLU A 26 7.94 -15.65 -4.33
CA GLU A 26 7.82 -16.05 -2.92
C GLU A 26 6.91 -17.28 -2.71
N GLY A 27 6.27 -17.78 -3.77
CA GLY A 27 5.31 -18.89 -3.69
C GLY A 27 3.99 -18.51 -3.01
N ILE A 28 3.60 -17.24 -3.04
CA ILE A 28 2.37 -16.73 -2.45
C ILE A 28 1.25 -16.81 -3.50
N SER A 29 0.27 -17.68 -3.25
CA SER A 29 -0.94 -17.79 -4.08
C SER A 29 -1.82 -16.55 -3.93
N PHE A 30 -2.46 -16.14 -5.02
CA PHE A 30 -3.39 -15.01 -5.02
C PHE A 30 -4.60 -15.22 -5.93
N GLU A 31 -5.72 -14.65 -5.55
CA GLU A 31 -6.99 -14.70 -6.29
C GLU A 31 -7.76 -13.38 -6.19
N GLY A 32 -8.92 -13.30 -6.85
CA GLY A 32 -9.84 -12.17 -6.67
C GLY A 32 -9.27 -10.83 -7.11
N VAL A 33 -8.49 -10.80 -8.20
CA VAL A 33 -7.77 -9.61 -8.66
C VAL A 33 -8.73 -8.56 -9.20
N TYR A 34 -8.94 -7.49 -8.43
CA TYR A 34 -9.62 -6.28 -8.86
C TYR A 34 -8.58 -5.20 -9.17
N SER A 35 -8.59 -4.66 -10.40
CA SER A 35 -7.75 -3.53 -10.75
C SER A 35 -8.56 -2.40 -11.36
N ARG A 36 -8.32 -1.19 -10.86
CA ARG A 36 -8.95 0.03 -11.34
C ARG A 36 -7.96 1.17 -11.19
N GLU A 37 -7.81 1.99 -12.24
CA GLU A 37 -6.84 3.08 -12.28
C GLU A 37 -5.42 2.65 -11.82
N ARG A 38 -4.93 3.23 -10.72
CA ARG A 38 -3.64 2.94 -10.08
C ARG A 38 -3.80 2.11 -8.81
N PHE A 39 -4.86 1.32 -8.72
CA PHE A 39 -5.12 0.48 -7.56
C PHE A 39 -5.32 -0.97 -7.97
N LEU A 40 -4.84 -1.84 -7.10
CA LEU A 40 -4.91 -3.28 -7.26
C LEU A 40 -5.31 -3.87 -5.91
N VAL A 41 -6.38 -4.65 -5.91
CA VAL A 41 -6.88 -5.38 -4.75
C VAL A 41 -6.86 -6.85 -5.09
N MET A 42 -6.41 -7.69 -4.18
CA MET A 42 -6.38 -9.14 -4.35
C MET A 42 -6.39 -9.84 -3.01
N ASP A 43 -6.85 -11.08 -3.03
CA ASP A 43 -6.74 -12.00 -1.90
C ASP A 43 -5.40 -12.73 -2.01
N LEU A 44 -4.57 -12.64 -0.95
CA LEU A 44 -3.31 -13.35 -0.82
C LEU A 44 -3.41 -14.46 0.22
N ASP A 45 -2.85 -15.62 -0.07
CA ASP A 45 -2.75 -16.73 0.88
C ASP A 45 -1.51 -16.59 1.78
N THR A 46 -1.42 -15.47 2.49
CA THR A 46 -0.36 -15.22 3.46
C THR A 46 -0.75 -14.13 4.46
N GLU A 47 -0.24 -14.25 5.68
CA GLU A 47 -0.23 -13.15 6.65
C GLU A 47 1.09 -12.35 6.62
N GLU A 48 2.15 -12.91 6.04
CA GLU A 48 3.46 -12.28 5.95
C GLU A 48 3.40 -11.04 5.05
N THR A 49 4.13 -10.01 5.43
CA THR A 49 4.15 -8.73 4.70
C THR A 49 5.55 -8.37 4.21
N ASP A 50 6.57 -9.18 4.47
CA ASP A 50 7.96 -8.87 4.14
C ASP A 50 8.20 -8.69 2.64
N PHE A 51 7.44 -9.41 1.80
CA PHE A 51 7.51 -9.32 0.35
C PHE A 51 7.24 -7.89 -0.15
N VAL A 52 6.43 -7.09 0.57
CA VAL A 52 6.08 -5.74 0.14
C VAL A 52 7.31 -4.83 0.06
N ASN A 53 8.34 -5.10 0.89
CA ASN A 53 9.60 -4.36 0.88
C ASN A 53 10.42 -4.59 -0.40
N ARG A 54 10.11 -5.65 -1.16
CA ARG A 54 10.72 -5.91 -2.46
C ARG A 54 10.16 -5.03 -3.56
N LEU A 55 8.86 -4.73 -3.51
CA LEU A 55 8.16 -3.93 -4.52
C LEU A 55 8.86 -2.57 -4.68
N ALA A 56 9.10 -2.11 -5.90
CA ALA A 56 9.71 -0.82 -6.18
C ALA A 56 8.69 0.18 -6.72
N MET A 57 7.74 -0.27 -7.52
CA MET A 57 6.76 0.56 -8.24
C MET A 57 5.37 0.64 -7.57
N THR A 58 5.22 0.13 -6.36
CA THR A 58 4.03 0.33 -5.50
C THR A 58 4.26 1.52 -4.58
N ARG A 59 3.39 2.54 -4.50
CA ARG A 59 3.56 3.69 -3.59
C ARG A 59 3.21 3.36 -2.14
N LYS A 60 2.05 2.76 -1.92
CA LYS A 60 1.55 2.37 -0.59
C LYS A 60 0.86 1.02 -0.68
N THR A 61 0.83 0.29 0.44
CA THR A 61 0.12 -0.97 0.55
C THR A 61 -0.59 -1.08 1.90
N ALA A 62 -1.71 -1.78 1.93
CA ALA A 62 -2.51 -1.97 3.14
C ALA A 62 -3.16 -3.35 3.18
N ARG A 63 -3.44 -3.84 4.39
CA ARG A 63 -4.42 -4.91 4.59
C ARG A 63 -5.81 -4.29 4.48
N LEU A 64 -6.57 -4.67 3.45
CA LEU A 64 -7.87 -4.07 3.17
C LEU A 64 -8.88 -4.50 4.25
N ILE A 65 -9.61 -3.54 4.81
CA ILE A 65 -10.68 -3.75 5.79
C ILE A 65 -12.04 -3.52 5.15
N ALA A 66 -12.17 -2.45 4.38
CA ALA A 66 -13.44 -2.01 3.86
C ALA A 66 -13.35 -1.69 2.36
N LEU A 67 -14.36 -2.18 1.64
CA LEU A 67 -14.75 -1.72 0.31
C LEU A 67 -16.25 -1.42 0.38
N SER A 68 -16.63 -0.15 0.31
CA SER A 68 -18.03 0.27 0.34
C SER A 68 -18.24 1.54 -0.50
N ASN A 69 -19.48 1.91 -0.76
CA ASN A 69 -19.84 3.20 -1.36
C ASN A 69 -20.25 4.24 -0.31
N ASN A 70 -20.11 3.92 0.98
CA ASN A 70 -20.56 4.73 2.09
C ASN A 70 -19.44 4.91 3.12
N ILE A 71 -19.10 6.15 3.42
CA ILE A 71 -17.99 6.49 4.31
C ILE A 71 -18.26 6.08 5.77
N ARG A 72 -19.51 6.18 6.22
CA ARG A 72 -19.93 5.75 7.56
C ARG A 72 -19.82 4.24 7.72
N GLU A 73 -20.24 3.47 6.71
CA GLU A 73 -20.06 2.01 6.70
C GLU A 73 -18.56 1.65 6.73
N THR A 74 -17.72 2.43 6.03
CA THR A 74 -16.26 2.28 6.07
C THR A 74 -15.73 2.48 7.49
N GLY A 75 -16.17 3.54 8.18
CA GLY A 75 -15.81 3.83 9.56
C GLY A 75 -16.22 2.72 10.53
N LEU A 76 -17.42 2.16 10.38
CA LEU A 76 -17.90 1.04 11.21
C LEU A 76 -17.03 -0.22 11.04
N LYS A 77 -16.73 -0.62 9.80
CA LYS A 77 -15.86 -1.78 9.52
C LYS A 77 -14.45 -1.61 10.07
N ILE A 78 -13.91 -0.38 10.01
CA ILE A 78 -12.62 -0.05 10.65
C ILE A 78 -12.74 -0.20 12.17
N ALA A 79 -13.84 0.29 12.75
CA ALA A 79 -14.06 0.24 14.18
C ALA A 79 -14.20 -1.18 14.75
N GLU A 80 -14.63 -2.14 13.94
CA GLU A 80 -14.67 -3.57 14.28
C GLU A 80 -13.28 -4.22 14.33
N ARG A 81 -12.28 -3.61 13.69
CA ARG A 81 -10.94 -4.20 13.52
C ARG A 81 -9.85 -3.58 14.38
N ILE A 82 -10.07 -2.35 14.86
CA ILE A 82 -9.10 -1.58 15.65
C ILE A 82 -9.67 -1.38 17.06
N SER A 83 -8.81 -1.35 18.08
CA SER A 83 -9.23 -1.00 19.45
C SER A 83 -9.34 0.52 19.59
N LYS A 84 -10.34 1.00 20.34
CA LYS A 84 -10.52 2.44 20.63
C LYS A 84 -9.40 3.04 21.48
N GLU A 85 -8.63 2.21 22.17
CA GLU A 85 -7.47 2.66 22.97
C GLU A 85 -6.30 3.14 22.10
N LYS A 86 -6.28 2.77 20.82
CA LYS A 86 -5.21 3.15 19.89
C LYS A 86 -5.52 4.48 19.22
N THR A 87 -4.50 5.31 19.09
CA THR A 87 -4.55 6.51 18.27
C THR A 87 -4.47 6.16 16.78
N ILE A 88 -5.17 6.92 15.95
CA ILE A 88 -5.25 6.66 14.51
C ILE A 88 -4.81 7.88 13.69
N ALA A 89 -4.28 7.63 12.49
CA ALA A 89 -4.17 8.65 11.46
C ALA A 89 -4.70 8.10 10.15
N ILE A 90 -5.54 8.88 9.47
CA ILE A 90 -6.03 8.54 8.14
C ILE A 90 -5.12 9.21 7.13
N ARG A 91 -4.67 8.44 6.13
CA ARG A 91 -3.86 8.92 5.01
C ARG A 91 -4.54 8.59 3.69
N SER A 92 -4.78 9.61 2.89
CA SER A 92 -5.43 9.56 1.59
C SER A 92 -4.63 10.39 0.57
N ARG A 93 -5.14 10.47 -0.66
CA ARG A 93 -4.75 11.52 -1.61
C ARG A 93 -5.58 12.79 -1.45
N SER A 94 -6.78 12.67 -0.87
CA SER A 94 -7.71 13.78 -0.67
C SER A 94 -7.81 14.12 0.80
N HIS A 95 -7.46 15.35 1.18
CA HIS A 95 -7.60 15.84 2.55
C HIS A 95 -9.05 15.77 3.02
N THR A 96 -10.01 16.09 2.15
CA THR A 96 -11.44 16.01 2.46
C THR A 96 -11.85 14.61 2.90
N LEU A 97 -11.30 13.58 2.25
CA LEU A 97 -11.60 12.19 2.59
C LEU A 97 -10.96 11.77 3.92
N GLU A 98 -9.80 12.33 4.26
CA GLU A 98 -9.18 12.12 5.58
C GLU A 98 -10.08 12.72 6.67
N GLU A 99 -10.56 13.95 6.47
CA GLU A 99 -11.45 14.64 7.40
C GLU A 99 -12.80 13.94 7.55
N GLU A 100 -13.45 13.56 6.44
CA GLU A 100 -14.75 12.88 6.45
C GLU A 100 -14.69 11.55 7.21
N LEU A 101 -13.74 10.68 6.86
CA LEU A 101 -13.58 9.41 7.57
C LEU A 101 -13.10 9.62 9.02
N GLY A 102 -12.29 10.66 9.26
CA GLY A 102 -11.81 11.03 10.58
C GLY A 102 -12.95 11.46 11.50
N ALA A 103 -13.88 12.25 10.98
CA ALA A 103 -15.09 12.67 11.70
C ALA A 103 -15.97 11.46 12.06
N GLU A 104 -16.19 10.54 11.12
CA GLU A 104 -16.95 9.31 11.39
C GLU A 104 -16.29 8.46 12.50
N LEU A 105 -14.97 8.27 12.45
CA LEU A 105 -14.25 7.53 13.48
C LEU A 105 -14.23 8.28 14.82
N PHE A 106 -14.15 9.61 14.81
CA PHE A 106 -14.23 10.43 16.02
C PHE A 106 -15.58 10.27 16.73
N VAL A 107 -16.69 10.29 15.98
CA VAL A 107 -18.04 10.02 16.53
C VAL A 107 -18.13 8.62 17.16
N LEU A 108 -17.38 7.65 16.63
CA LEU A 108 -17.29 6.30 17.18
C LEU A 108 -16.37 6.18 18.41
N GLY A 109 -15.71 7.28 18.81
CA GLY A 109 -14.86 7.38 20.00
C GLY A 109 -13.39 7.10 19.75
N TYR A 110 -12.89 7.26 18.52
CA TYR A 110 -11.45 7.19 18.22
C TYR A 110 -10.78 8.55 18.40
N HIS A 111 -9.50 8.51 18.78
CA HIS A 111 -8.66 9.71 18.89
C HIS A 111 -7.61 9.74 17.78
N ALA A 112 -7.42 10.91 17.18
CA ALA A 112 -6.44 11.11 16.13
C ALA A 112 -5.09 11.57 16.69
N ASP A 113 -4.00 10.94 16.25
CA ASP A 113 -2.64 11.45 16.40
C ASP A 113 -2.00 11.51 15.00
N LEU A 114 -1.85 12.72 14.46
CA LEU A 114 -1.36 12.92 13.10
C LEU A 114 0.17 12.85 12.99
N GLU A 115 0.89 12.89 14.11
CA GLU A 115 2.35 12.86 14.15
C GLU A 115 2.87 11.44 14.41
N LYS A 116 2.32 10.77 15.44
CA LYS A 116 2.77 9.44 15.90
C LYS A 116 1.58 8.52 16.21
N PRO A 117 0.78 8.16 15.19
CA PRO A 117 -0.34 7.25 15.36
C PRO A 117 0.12 5.84 15.72
N ASP A 118 -0.65 5.15 16.56
CA ASP A 118 -0.50 3.71 16.77
C ASP A 118 -0.90 2.91 15.51
N VAL A 119 -1.91 3.40 14.79
CA VAL A 119 -2.38 2.79 13.54
C VAL A 119 -2.57 3.82 12.45
N GLU A 120 -1.82 3.66 11.36
CA GLU A 120 -2.06 4.41 10.12
C GLU A 120 -3.07 3.66 9.24
N ILE A 121 -4.16 4.34 8.87
CA ILE A 121 -5.22 3.84 8.00
C ILE A 121 -5.06 4.50 6.64
N LEU A 122 -4.94 3.70 5.58
CA LEU A 122 -5.04 4.22 4.22
C LEU A 122 -6.50 4.24 3.80
N CYS A 123 -6.96 5.35 3.21
CA CYS A 123 -8.29 5.46 2.63
C CYS A 123 -8.21 6.11 1.25
N PHE A 124 -8.89 5.53 0.24
CA PHE A 124 -8.92 6.08 -1.11
C PHE A 124 -10.33 5.99 -1.71
N GLY A 125 -10.76 7.06 -2.38
CA GLY A 125 -11.96 7.06 -3.21
C GLY A 125 -11.64 6.67 -4.65
N ILE A 126 -12.39 5.71 -5.21
CA ILE A 126 -12.30 5.26 -6.61
C ILE A 126 -13.71 4.97 -7.12
N ASP A 127 -14.14 5.63 -8.21
CA ASP A 127 -15.44 5.39 -8.85
C ASP A 127 -16.63 5.37 -7.86
N GLY A 128 -16.64 6.31 -6.91
CA GLY A 128 -17.68 6.40 -5.87
C GLY A 128 -17.63 5.31 -4.79
N LYS A 129 -16.54 4.53 -4.74
CA LYS A 129 -16.27 3.55 -3.68
C LYS A 129 -15.07 3.98 -2.84
N TYR A 130 -15.12 3.67 -1.55
CA TYR A 130 -14.04 3.84 -0.59
C TYR A 130 -13.33 2.51 -0.37
N LEU A 131 -12.01 2.54 -0.51
CA LEU A 131 -11.10 1.47 -0.16
C LEU A 131 -10.32 1.90 1.07
N ALA A 132 -10.55 1.22 2.19
CA ALA A 132 -9.84 1.52 3.43
C ALA A 132 -9.18 0.28 4.04
N GLY A 133 -7.99 0.46 4.61
CA GLY A 133 -7.22 -0.62 5.20
C GLY A 133 -6.08 -0.14 6.09
N ILE A 134 -5.53 -1.05 6.90
CA ILE A 134 -4.38 -0.75 7.77
C ILE A 134 -3.13 -0.71 6.91
N ASN A 135 -2.40 0.41 7.00
CA ASN A 135 -1.15 0.61 6.29
C ASN A 135 -0.13 -0.48 6.65
N ILE A 136 0.56 -0.98 5.63
CA ILE A 136 1.72 -1.86 5.80
C ILE A 136 2.95 -1.02 5.43
N PRO A 137 3.77 -0.61 6.42
CA PRO A 137 4.93 0.23 6.16
C PRO A 137 5.92 -0.43 5.20
N MET A 138 6.36 0.34 4.20
CA MET A 138 7.31 -0.12 3.20
C MET A 138 8.67 0.53 3.44
N ARG A 139 9.72 -0.26 3.62
CA ARG A 139 11.08 0.23 3.84
C ARG A 139 11.86 0.23 2.55
N ARG A 140 12.08 1.41 1.96
CA ARG A 140 12.81 1.55 0.70
C ARG A 140 13.65 2.80 0.68
N ASP A 141 14.87 2.64 0.19
CA ASP A 141 15.79 3.76 0.04
C ASP A 141 16.48 3.71 -1.32
N PHE A 142 15.73 4.10 -2.36
CA PHE A 142 16.27 4.16 -3.71
C PHE A 142 17.12 5.42 -3.93
N ASN A 143 16.85 6.49 -3.18
CA ASN A 143 17.51 7.77 -3.38
C ASN A 143 18.93 7.77 -2.82
N SER A 144 19.18 7.21 -1.63
CA SER A 144 20.55 7.10 -1.10
C SER A 144 21.44 6.19 -1.94
N ARG A 145 20.84 5.25 -2.68
CA ARG A 145 21.54 4.24 -3.50
C ARG A 145 21.74 4.66 -4.96
N ARG A 146 21.45 5.92 -5.32
CA ARG A 146 21.66 6.41 -6.68
C ARG A 146 23.12 6.22 -7.10
N PRO A 147 23.40 5.98 -8.40
CA PRO A 147 24.75 5.69 -8.87
C PRO A 147 25.81 6.71 -8.42
N GLN A 148 25.45 7.99 -8.38
CA GLN A 148 26.34 9.08 -7.94
C GLN A 148 26.83 8.98 -6.48
N PHE A 149 26.14 8.21 -5.64
CA PHE A 149 26.51 7.99 -4.24
C PHE A 149 27.29 6.69 -4.02
N ARG A 150 27.61 5.95 -5.09
CA ARG A 150 28.40 4.72 -5.00
C ARG A 150 29.89 5.07 -4.94
N PRO A 151 30.72 4.28 -4.25
CA PRO A 151 32.17 4.47 -4.23
C PRO A 151 32.80 4.49 -5.64
N PHE A 152 32.22 3.72 -6.58
CA PHE A 152 32.56 3.77 -7.99
C PHE A 152 31.33 4.18 -8.82
N PHE A 153 31.45 5.29 -9.54
CA PHE A 153 30.40 5.85 -10.38
C PHE A 153 30.63 5.53 -11.86
N HIS A 154 29.55 5.14 -12.54
CA HIS A 154 29.52 5.06 -13.99
C HIS A 154 28.24 5.73 -14.54
N PRO A 155 28.34 6.64 -15.53
CA PRO A 155 27.22 7.49 -15.96
C PRO A 155 26.07 6.71 -16.63
N THR A 156 26.33 5.50 -17.12
CA THR A 156 25.30 4.63 -17.74
C THR A 156 24.57 3.72 -16.75
N SER A 157 24.85 3.85 -15.45
CA SER A 157 24.25 3.00 -14.43
C SER A 157 22.73 3.22 -14.32
N MET A 158 21.97 2.13 -14.31
CA MET A 158 20.52 2.16 -14.14
C MET A 158 20.11 2.69 -12.75
N HIS A 159 18.97 3.41 -12.70
CA HIS A 159 18.38 3.85 -11.44
C HIS A 159 18.01 2.65 -10.54
N PRO A 160 18.32 2.67 -9.22
CA PRO A 160 18.12 1.53 -8.32
C PRO A 160 16.69 1.00 -8.27
N LYS A 161 15.71 1.90 -8.44
CA LYS A 161 14.29 1.55 -8.51
C LYS A 161 14.00 0.63 -9.69
N LEU A 162 14.44 1.00 -10.90
CA LEU A 162 14.22 0.20 -12.11
C LEU A 162 15.02 -1.10 -12.06
N ALA A 163 16.26 -1.05 -11.57
CA ALA A 163 17.06 -2.26 -11.36
C ALA A 163 16.35 -3.25 -10.42
N ARG A 164 15.71 -2.78 -9.35
CA ARG A 164 14.91 -3.65 -8.46
C ARG A 164 13.70 -4.24 -9.16
N VAL A 165 12.98 -3.47 -9.98
CA VAL A 165 11.85 -3.99 -10.78
C VAL A 165 12.32 -5.16 -11.66
N LEU A 166 13.44 -5.01 -12.37
CA LEU A 166 13.97 -6.06 -13.24
C LEU A 166 14.34 -7.34 -12.46
N VAL A 167 14.96 -7.21 -11.29
CA VAL A 167 15.25 -8.35 -10.41
C VAL A 167 13.95 -9.03 -9.95
N ASN A 168 12.95 -8.25 -9.56
CA ASN A 168 11.65 -8.79 -9.14
C ASN A 168 10.92 -9.50 -10.28
N LEU A 169 10.95 -8.97 -11.51
CA LEU A 169 10.36 -9.60 -12.69
C LEU A 169 10.99 -10.95 -13.04
N ALA A 170 12.24 -11.18 -12.62
CA ALA A 170 12.89 -12.48 -12.73
C ALA A 170 12.40 -13.52 -11.69
N ARG A 171 11.47 -13.14 -10.80
CA ARG A 171 10.85 -14.02 -9.78
C ARG A 171 11.84 -14.68 -8.82
N VAL A 172 13.03 -14.11 -8.65
CA VAL A 172 14.00 -14.64 -7.69
C VAL A 172 13.41 -14.59 -6.29
N ARG A 173 13.60 -15.64 -5.48
CA ARG A 173 13.21 -15.64 -4.07
C ARG A 173 14.23 -14.85 -3.25
N LYS A 174 13.81 -14.34 -2.09
CA LYS A 174 14.73 -13.76 -1.11
C LYS A 174 15.52 -14.84 -0.38
#